data_AF-A0A2V9MNH8-F1
#
_entry.id   AF-A0A2V9MNH8-F1
#
_cell.length_a   1.000
_cell.length_b   1.000
_cell.length_c   1.000
_cell.angle_alpha   90.00
_cell.angle_beta   90.00
_cell.angle_gamma   90.00
#
_symmetry.space_group_name_H-M   'P 1'
#
loop_
_entity.id
_entity.type
_entity.pdbx_description
1 polymer ?
#
loop_
_entity_poly.entity_id
_entity_poly.type
_entity_poly.pdbx_seq_one_letter_code
_entity_poly.pdbx_strand_id
1 'polypeptide(L)' 'MQSHEEADCIQMMLDLLCYERIGGRLSPEASWLLHGHLLVCPGCLSKANSFLETLAEPEIYPDLAVFRIKR' A
#
# COMPACT_ATOMS: atom_id res chain seq x y z
N MET A 1 3.81 -24.87 16.50
CA MET A 1 3.65 -24.33 15.13
C MET A 1 2.70 -23.16 15.26
N GLN A 2 3.22 -21.95 15.46
CA GLN A 2 2.39 -20.75 15.55
C GLN A 2 1.70 -20.59 14.19
N SER A 3 0.36 -20.67 14.17
CA SER A 3 -0.40 -20.23 13.02
C SER A 3 -0.02 -18.77 12.79
N HIS A 4 0.66 -18.47 11.68
CA HIS A 4 0.65 -17.11 11.17
C HIS A 4 -0.82 -16.67 11.17
N GLU A 5 -1.17 -15.68 11.98
CA GLU A 5 -2.53 -15.23 12.08
C GLU A 5 -2.90 -14.67 10.71
N GLU A 6 -4.08 -15.02 10.18
CA GLU A 6 -4.54 -14.60 8.85
C GLU A 6 -4.37 -13.09 8.61
N ALA A 7 -4.46 -12.30 9.69
CA ALA A 7 -4.19 -10.87 9.72
C ALA A 7 -2.77 -10.49 9.25
N ASP A 8 -1.73 -11.25 9.59
CA ASP A 8 -0.35 -11.00 9.20
C ASP A 8 -0.15 -11.23 7.70
N CYS A 9 -0.76 -12.30 7.17
CA CYS A 9 -0.75 -12.60 5.74
C CYS A 9 -1.45 -11.49 4.93
N ILE A 10 -2.59 -11.01 5.42
CA ILE A 10 -3.32 -9.90 4.80
C ILE A 10 -2.50 -8.61 4.83
N GLN A 11 -1.82 -8.33 5.96
CA GLN A 11 -0.95 -7.17 6.08
C GLN A 11 0.20 -7.21 5.06
N MET A 12 0.91 -8.34 5.00
CA MET A 12 2.02 -8.53 4.06
C MET A 12 1.56 -8.37 2.60
N MET A 13 0.40 -8.91 2.23
CA MET A 13 -0.15 -8.74 0.88
C MET A 13 -0.45 -7.27 0.56
N LEU A 14 -1.01 -6.53 1.51
CA LEU A 14 -1.30 -5.10 1.33
C LEU A 14 0.00 -4.29 1.15
N ASP A 15 1.03 -4.60 1.93
CA ASP A 15 2.33 -3.93 1.85
C ASP A 15 2.99 -4.19 0.49
N LEU A 16 2.98 -5.44 0.02
CA LEU A 16 3.50 -5.82 -1.31
C LEU A 16 2.74 -5.09 -2.44
N LEU A 17 1.41 -5.03 -2.37
CA LEU A 17 0.60 -4.31 -3.35
C LEU A 17 0.91 -2.81 -3.33
N CYS A 18 1.10 -2.20 -2.16
CA CYS A 18 1.48 -0.79 -2.07
C CYS A 18 2.89 -0.55 -2.64
N TYR A 19 3.84 -1.44 -2.36
CA TYR A 19 5.19 -1.39 -2.90
C TYR A 19 5.26 -1.52 -4.43
N GLU A 20 4.54 -2.48 -5.00
CA GLU A 20 4.48 -2.66 -6.45
C GLU A 20 3.78 -1.49 -7.16
N ARG A 21 2.78 -0.87 -6.52
CA ARG A 21 2.09 0.32 -7.05
C ARG A 21 3.03 1.50 -7.11
N ILE A 22 3.74 1.74 -6.02
CA ILE A 22 4.78 2.78 -5.90
C ILE A 22 5.85 2.59 -6.97
N GLY A 23 6.33 1.35 -7.15
CA GLY A 23 7.35 1.02 -8.13
C GLY A 23 6.87 1.02 -9.58
N GLY A 24 5.60 1.33 -9.85
CA GLY A 24 5.02 1.31 -11.20
C GLY A 24 4.95 -0.07 -11.84
N ARG A 25 5.06 -1.15 -11.05
CA ARG A 25 5.09 -2.55 -11.52
C ARG A 25 3.72 -3.24 -11.47
N LEU A 26 2.78 -2.65 -10.74
CA LEU A 26 1.41 -3.11 -10.70
C LEU A 26 0.71 -2.85 -12.04
N SER A 27 -0.01 -3.85 -12.57
CA SER A 27 -0.79 -3.66 -13.80
C SER A 27 -1.85 -2.56 -13.61
N PRO A 28 -2.30 -1.89 -14.68
CA PRO A 28 -3.34 -0.87 -14.59
C PRO A 28 -4.62 -1.37 -13.91
N GLU A 29 -5.05 -2.59 -14.22
CA GLU A 29 -6.27 -3.20 -13.67
C GLU A 29 -6.15 -3.45 -12.17
N ALA A 30 -5.01 -4.00 -11.74
CA ALA A 30 -4.80 -4.29 -10.34
C ALA A 30 -4.54 -3.00 -9.52
N SER A 31 -3.93 -1.98 -10.12
CA SER A 31 -3.81 -0.64 -9.52
C SER A 31 -5.19 0.00 -9.32
N TRP A 32 -6.07 -0.13 -10.31
CA TRP A 32 -7.45 0.34 -10.23
C TRP A 32 -8.25 -0.38 -9.14
N LEU A 33 -8.16 -1.71 -9.05
CA LEU A 33 -8.81 -2.51 -8.01
C LEU A 33 -8.34 -2.11 -6.61
N LEU A 34 -7.03 -1.98 -6.41
CA LEU A 34 -6.46 -1.52 -5.14
C LEU A 34 -6.97 -0.12 -4.79
N HIS A 35 -6.94 0.82 -5.75
CA HIS A 35 -7.44 2.17 -5.52
C HIS A 35 -8.92 2.17 -5.11
N GLY A 36 -9.77 1.44 -5.83
CA GLY A 36 -11.19 1.30 -5.49
C GLY A 36 -11.41 0.74 -4.08
N HIS A 37 -10.63 -0.27 -3.68
CA HIS A 37 -10.70 -0.82 -2.33
C HIS A 37 -10.31 0.22 -1.26
N LEU A 38 -9.22 0.97 -1.46
CA LEU A 38 -8.74 1.95 -0.49
C LEU A 38 -9.72 3.13 -0.33
N LEU A 39 -10.54 3.44 -1.33
CA LEU A 39 -11.59 4.46 -1.20
C LEU A 39 -12.71 4.04 -0.24
N VAL A 40 -13.03 2.74 -0.17
CA VAL A 40 -14.16 2.21 0.62
C VAL A 40 -13.75 1.58 1.95
N CYS A 41 -12.47 1.20 2.13
CA CYS A 41 -11.95 0.57 3.34
C CYS A 41 -10.99 1.50 4.12
N PRO A 42 -11.47 2.18 5.18
CA PRO A 42 -10.65 3.11 5.96
C PRO A 42 -9.42 2.46 6.61
N GLY A 43 -9.54 1.20 7.07
CA GLY A 43 -8.44 0.48 7.72
C GLY A 43 -7.29 0.20 6.76
N CYS A 44 -7.60 -0.27 5.55
CA CYS A 44 -6.58 -0.50 4.53
C CYS A 44 -5.99 0.81 3.99
N LEU A 45 -6.80 1.88 3.88
CA LEU A 45 -6.31 3.21 3.54
C LEU A 45 -5.29 3.73 4.57
N SER A 46 -5.59 3.59 5.86
CA SER A 46 -4.67 3.99 6.93
C SER A 46 -3.35 3.23 6.83
N LYS A 47 -3.40 1.90 6.64
CA LYS A 47 -2.22 1.05 6.49
C LYS A 47 -1.37 1.43 5.27
N ALA A 48 -2.01 1.65 4.12
CA ALA A 48 -1.33 2.09 2.90
C ALA A 48 -0.66 3.46 3.07
N ASN A 49 -1.31 4.40 3.76
CA ASN A 49 -0.71 5.70 4.07
C ASN A 49 0.46 5.58 5.05
N SER A 50 0.35 4.75 6.09
CA SER A 50 1.48 4.49 6.99
C SER A 50 2.67 3.87 6.27
N PHE A 51 2.44 2.92 5.36
CA PHE A 51 3.47 2.34 4.53
C PHE A 51 4.16 3.38 3.63
N LEU A 52 3.37 4.25 2.98
CA LEU A 52 3.89 5.37 2.20
C LEU A 52 4.75 6.32 3.05
N GLU A 53 4.34 6.60 4.29
CA GLU A 53 5.11 7.43 5.21
C GLU A 53 6.43 6.78 5.63
N THR A 54 6.44 5.45 5.85
CA THR A 54 7.68 4.69 6.11
C THR A 54 8.62 4.69 4.91
N LEU A 55 8.10 4.63 3.69
CA LEU A 55 8.93 4.67 2.47
C LEU A 55 9.32 6.08 2.02
N ALA A 56 8.58 7.10 2.46
CA ALA A 56 8.83 8.50 2.13
C ALA A 56 9.98 9.12 2.94
N GLU A 57 10.85 8.30 3.56
CA GLU A 57 12.16 8.79 3.97
C GLU A 57 12.86 9.39 2.73
N PRO A 58 13.12 10.71 2.72
CA PRO A 58 13.48 11.45 1.50
C PRO A 58 14.77 10.98 0.83
N GLU A 59 15.56 10.17 1.54
CA GLU A 59 16.82 9.61 1.06
C GLU A 59 16.63 8.44 0.09
N ILE A 60 15.47 7.77 0.09
CA ILE A 60 15.28 6.53 -0.68
C ILE A 60 14.38 6.75 -1.91
N TYR A 61 13.29 7.52 -1.80
CA TYR A 61 12.37 7.75 -2.92
C TYR A 61 11.74 9.16 -2.91
N PRO A 62 12.44 10.18 -3.43
CA PRO A 62 11.99 11.58 -3.39
C PRO A 62 10.67 11.84 -4.17
N ASP A 63 10.34 10.99 -5.14
CA ASP A 63 9.16 11.15 -6.00
C ASP A 63 7.86 10.60 -5.39
N LEU A 64 7.89 9.99 -4.19
CA LEU A 64 6.72 9.34 -3.59
C LEU A 64 5.72 10.27 -2.92
N ALA A 65 6.09 11.53 -2.67
CA ALA A 65 5.22 12.53 -2.08
C ALA A 65 3.93 12.77 -2.91
N VAL A 66 3.93 12.39 -4.20
CA VAL A 66 2.80 12.55 -5.14
C VAL A 66 1.72 11.48 -4.94
N PHE A 67 2.02 10.34 -4.30
CA PHE A 67 1.09 9.20 -4.22
C PHE A 67 0.20 9.20 -2.98
N ARG A 68 0.21 10.26 -2.15
CA ARG A 68 -0.72 10.38 -1.02
C ARG A 68 -2.15 10.39 -1.52
N ILE A 69 -2.88 9.31 -1.23
CA ILE A 69 -4.28 9.14 -1.60
C ILE A 69 -5.10 10.00 -0.64
N LYS A 70 -5.50 11.19 -1.11
CA LYS A 70 -6.48 12.02 -0.40
C LYS A 70 -7.87 11.47 -0.68
N ARG A 71 -8.70 11.40 0.38
CA ARG A 71 -10.14 11.16 0.23
C ARG A 71 -10.80 12.30 -0.51
#